data_AF-A0A022W979-F1
#
_entry.id   AF-A0A022W979-F1
#
_cell.length_a   1.000
_cell.length_b   1.000
_cell.length_c   1.000
_cell.angle_alpha   90.00
_cell.angle_beta   90.00
_cell.angle_gamma   90.00
#
_symmetry.space_group_name_H-M   'P 1'
#
loop_
_entity.id
_entity.type
_entity.pdbx_description
1 polymer ?
#
loop_
_entity_poly.entity_id
_entity_poly.type
_entity_poly.pdbx_seq_one_letter_code
_entity_poly.pdbx_strand_id
1 'polypeptide(L)'
;MVPTAIATVIAWALCHMGAFSMAQRADASWIRATSPAPTATFGEAVTNLIWNLIYFWHTGASVYDGTHWTLKFFLSASFRTYLTLLALTLVKRRYWYAVTGLLWAYAWLVNDHLVGINIFPGMILAQLQVDYGSRATQMLPKVVPSILIFFGLIIWGFPQNNQTWAWWSAAIRSFIVAITPANADHSRYASSLGTCTLMLGIFFSRNARRFLTLPLFNFLGRVSFPVYLLHNILIRTILSWMVYGESARRIPVRNEKGELLQLGRTSPMAFIFILPIFYAVLYLVAHMWATYVEPQCGKVVDWLKDIMFKERPDSQEKLLPLPNGGSAS
;
A
#
# COMPACT_ATOMS: atom_id res chain seq x y z
N MET A 1 -11.44 4.63 -0.63
CA MET A 1 -11.74 5.70 -1.61
C MET A 1 -11.81 7.06 -0.94
N VAL A 2 -12.62 7.24 0.11
CA VAL A 2 -12.82 8.55 0.78
C VAL A 2 -11.52 9.19 1.31
N PRO A 3 -10.65 8.49 2.08
CA PRO A 3 -9.42 9.12 2.59
C PRO A 3 -8.50 9.62 1.47
N THR A 4 -8.41 8.86 0.38
CA THR A 4 -7.63 9.20 -0.82
C THR A 4 -8.14 10.47 -1.49
N ALA A 5 -9.45 10.60 -1.64
CA ALA A 5 -10.06 11.79 -2.22
C ALA A 5 -9.73 13.03 -1.38
N ILE A 6 -9.84 12.93 -0.05
CA ILE A 6 -9.49 14.02 0.89
C ILE A 6 -8.01 14.40 0.73
N ALA A 7 -7.10 13.43 0.72
CA ALA A 7 -5.68 13.72 0.52
C ALA A 7 -5.39 14.37 -0.83
N THR A 8 -6.10 13.97 -1.89
CA THR A 8 -5.98 14.59 -3.22
C THR A 8 -6.48 16.04 -3.21
N VAL A 9 -7.59 16.32 -2.52
CA VAL A 9 -8.11 17.70 -2.33
C VAL A 9 -7.12 18.55 -1.53
N ILE A 10 -6.49 17.99 -0.50
CA ILE A 10 -5.45 18.69 0.28
C ILE A 10 -4.22 18.98 -0.61
N ALA A 11 -3.75 18.01 -1.38
CA ALA A 11 -2.64 18.18 -2.30
C ALA A 11 -2.94 19.26 -3.37
N TRP A 12 -4.18 19.27 -3.89
CA TRP A 12 -4.67 20.30 -4.80
C TRP A 12 -4.66 21.69 -4.14
N ALA A 13 -5.21 21.82 -2.93
CA ALA A 13 -5.23 23.10 -2.21
C ALA A 13 -3.82 23.63 -1.96
N LEU A 14 -2.91 22.77 -1.50
CA LEU A 14 -1.50 23.12 -1.28
C LEU A 14 -0.77 23.52 -2.58
N CYS A 15 -1.09 22.86 -3.70
CA CYS A 15 -0.58 23.24 -5.02
C CYS A 15 -0.97 24.68 -5.38
N HIS A 16 -2.25 25.02 -5.21
CA HIS A 16 -2.76 26.36 -5.53
C HIS A 16 -2.31 27.45 -4.55
N MET A 17 -2.00 27.09 -3.30
CA MET A 17 -1.34 27.98 -2.35
C MET A 17 0.16 28.17 -2.63
N GLY A 18 0.72 27.52 -3.66
CA GLY A 18 2.13 27.64 -4.03
C GLY A 18 3.07 26.84 -3.11
N ALA A 19 2.56 25.93 -2.28
CA ALA A 19 3.38 25.15 -1.35
C ALA A 19 4.37 24.20 -2.05
N PHE A 20 4.11 23.82 -3.30
CA PHE A 20 4.99 22.98 -4.13
C PHE A 20 6.06 23.76 -4.92
N SER A 21 6.10 25.10 -4.80
CA SER A 21 7.07 25.95 -5.52
C SER A 21 8.53 25.55 -5.28
N MET A 22 8.86 25.13 -4.05
CA MET A 22 10.20 24.65 -3.71
C MET A 22 10.53 23.33 -4.42
N ALA A 23 9.58 22.39 -4.39
CA ALA A 23 9.74 21.07 -4.99
C ALA A 23 9.88 21.11 -6.52
N GLN A 24 9.25 22.08 -7.19
CA GLN A 24 9.43 22.33 -8.63
C GLN A 24 10.88 22.68 -9.01
N ARG A 25 11.64 23.24 -8.07
CA ARG A 25 13.04 23.62 -8.26
C ARG A 25 14.03 22.60 -7.69
N ALA A 26 13.57 21.50 -7.10
CA ALA A 26 14.46 20.48 -6.52
C ALA A 26 15.41 19.90 -7.58
N ASP A 27 16.64 19.51 -7.24
CA ASP A 27 17.55 18.82 -8.18
C ASP A 27 17.08 17.37 -8.49
N ALA A 28 16.27 16.77 -7.63
CA ALA A 28 15.73 15.44 -7.78
C ALA A 28 14.60 15.41 -8.82
N SER A 29 14.82 14.65 -9.92
CA SER A 29 13.87 14.54 -11.03
C SER A 29 12.49 14.05 -10.59
N TRP A 30 12.43 13.08 -9.68
CA TRP A 30 11.18 12.51 -9.18
C TRP A 30 10.34 13.53 -8.39
N ILE A 31 10.98 14.35 -7.54
CA ILE A 31 10.29 15.40 -6.77
C ILE A 31 9.72 16.45 -7.73
N ARG A 32 10.50 16.89 -8.73
CA ARG A 32 10.01 17.83 -9.74
C ARG A 32 8.87 17.26 -10.57
N ALA A 33 9.00 16.03 -11.04
CA ALA A 33 8.02 15.38 -11.91
C ALA A 33 6.66 15.17 -11.23
N THR A 34 6.64 15.13 -9.89
CA THR A 34 5.42 14.96 -9.09
C THR A 34 4.90 16.26 -8.50
N SER A 35 5.48 17.42 -8.85
CA SER A 35 5.09 18.73 -8.32
C SER A 35 4.48 19.62 -9.43
N PRO A 36 3.17 19.50 -9.70
CA PRO A 36 2.51 20.30 -10.72
C PRO A 36 2.55 21.80 -10.40
N ALA A 37 2.46 22.63 -11.44
CA ALA A 37 2.29 24.07 -11.31
C ALA A 37 0.82 24.44 -11.06
N PRO A 38 0.55 25.53 -10.31
CA PRO A 38 -0.81 26.00 -10.13
C PRO A 38 -1.41 26.46 -11.47
N THR A 39 -2.67 26.08 -11.71
CA THR A 39 -3.46 26.50 -12.88
C THR A 39 -3.74 28.00 -12.83
N ALA A 40 -3.87 28.64 -14.01
CA ALA A 40 -4.05 30.08 -14.14
C ALA A 40 -5.42 30.59 -13.66
N THR A 41 -6.49 29.78 -13.77
CA THR A 41 -7.84 30.17 -13.35
C THR A 41 -8.42 29.22 -12.31
N PHE A 42 -9.18 29.76 -11.36
CA PHE A 42 -9.79 28.98 -10.27
C PHE A 42 -10.86 28.02 -10.77
N GLY A 43 -11.67 28.42 -11.77
CA GLY A 43 -12.69 27.55 -12.35
C GLY A 43 -12.07 26.30 -12.98
N GLU A 44 -11.03 26.47 -13.79
CA GLU A 44 -10.27 25.37 -14.39
C GLU A 44 -9.60 24.49 -13.33
N ALA A 45 -9.08 25.09 -12.25
CA ALA A 45 -8.51 24.35 -11.13
C ALA A 45 -9.52 23.39 -10.48
N VAL A 46 -10.76 23.83 -10.25
CA VAL A 46 -11.83 23.00 -9.67
C VAL A 46 -12.27 21.92 -10.65
N THR A 47 -12.46 22.26 -11.93
CA THR A 47 -12.82 21.27 -12.96
C THR A 47 -11.74 20.19 -13.10
N ASN A 48 -10.46 20.57 -13.07
CA ASN A 48 -9.34 19.63 -13.10
C ASN A 48 -9.30 18.73 -11.85
N LEU A 49 -9.65 19.26 -10.67
CA LEU A 49 -9.78 18.44 -9.46
C LEU A 49 -10.86 17.37 -9.62
N ILE A 50 -12.05 17.74 -10.08
CA ILE A 50 -13.17 16.81 -10.27
C ILE A 50 -12.77 15.73 -11.29
N TRP A 51 -12.22 16.12 -12.43
CA TRP A 51 -11.75 15.17 -13.43
C TRP A 51 -10.66 14.25 -12.90
N ASN A 52 -9.70 14.78 -12.13
CA ASN A 52 -8.67 13.96 -11.53
C ASN A 52 -9.27 12.94 -10.54
N LEU A 53 -10.20 13.36 -9.68
CA LEU A 53 -10.88 12.45 -8.74
C LEU A 53 -11.66 11.33 -9.44
N ILE A 54 -12.26 11.60 -10.59
CA ILE A 54 -13.02 10.60 -11.38
C ILE A 54 -12.06 9.69 -12.15
N TYR A 55 -11.19 10.27 -13.00
CA TYR A 55 -10.33 9.51 -13.90
C TYR A 55 -9.23 8.73 -13.19
N PHE A 56 -8.83 9.15 -11.98
CA PHE A 56 -7.84 8.42 -11.17
C PHE A 56 -8.20 6.94 -11.00
N TRP A 57 -9.47 6.60 -10.81
CA TRP A 57 -9.89 5.20 -10.65
C TRP A 57 -9.81 4.39 -11.94
N HIS A 58 -9.85 5.07 -13.09
CA HIS A 58 -9.68 4.46 -14.40
C HIS A 58 -8.19 4.31 -14.78
N THR A 59 -7.38 5.36 -14.64
CA THR A 59 -5.99 5.36 -15.10
C THR A 59 -5.00 4.92 -14.02
N GLY A 60 -5.32 5.13 -12.74
CA GLY A 60 -4.39 4.97 -11.62
C GLY A 60 -3.37 6.11 -11.51
N ALA A 61 -3.41 7.12 -12.38
CA ALA A 61 -2.52 8.27 -12.33
C ALA A 61 -3.26 9.49 -11.81
N SER A 62 -2.70 10.17 -10.81
CA SER A 62 -3.19 11.48 -10.34
C SER A 62 -2.14 12.54 -10.60
N VAL A 63 -2.60 13.69 -11.12
CA VAL A 63 -1.76 14.87 -11.38
C VAL A 63 -1.21 15.43 -10.06
N TYR A 64 -2.03 15.43 -9.01
CA TYR A 64 -1.67 15.98 -7.70
C TYR A 64 -0.98 14.96 -6.80
N ASP A 65 -1.02 13.66 -7.10
CA ASP A 65 -0.21 12.65 -6.40
C ASP A 65 0.00 11.37 -7.23
N GLY A 66 1.11 11.32 -7.96
CA GLY A 66 1.48 10.15 -8.77
C GLY A 66 1.81 8.89 -7.95
N THR A 67 2.05 9.02 -6.64
CA THR A 67 2.39 7.86 -5.80
C THR A 67 1.18 7.01 -5.48
N HIS A 68 -0.03 7.58 -5.51
CA HIS A 68 -1.28 6.92 -5.13
C HIS A 68 -1.73 5.81 -6.09
N TRP A 69 -0.97 5.51 -7.15
CA TRP A 69 -1.34 4.58 -8.21
C TRP A 69 -1.74 3.18 -7.73
N THR A 70 -1.21 2.71 -6.60
CA THR A 70 -1.58 1.41 -6.02
C THR A 70 -3.02 1.34 -5.52
N LEU A 71 -3.66 2.49 -5.22
CA LEU A 71 -4.98 2.52 -4.58
C LEU A 71 -6.09 1.99 -5.50
N LYS A 72 -5.95 2.18 -6.82
CA LYS A 72 -6.80 1.54 -7.83
C LYS A 72 -6.72 0.02 -7.70
N PHE A 73 -5.53 -0.52 -7.53
CA PHE A 73 -5.29 -1.95 -7.37
C PHE A 73 -5.84 -2.46 -6.04
N PHE A 74 -5.74 -1.71 -4.94
CA PHE A 74 -6.40 -2.07 -3.67
C PHE A 74 -7.92 -2.10 -3.78
N LEU A 75 -8.52 -1.15 -4.48
CA LEU A 75 -9.98 -1.18 -4.68
C LEU A 75 -10.40 -2.40 -5.50
N SER A 76 -9.74 -2.64 -6.64
CA SER A 76 -9.99 -3.82 -7.47
C SER A 76 -9.77 -5.12 -6.68
N ALA A 77 -8.73 -5.15 -5.84
CA ALA A 77 -8.43 -6.26 -4.96
C ALA A 77 -9.59 -6.56 -3.99
N SER A 78 -10.07 -5.55 -3.28
CA SER A 78 -11.19 -5.68 -2.34
C SER A 78 -12.45 -6.22 -3.01
N PHE A 79 -12.80 -5.73 -4.21
CA PHE A 79 -13.96 -6.25 -4.95
C PHE A 79 -13.76 -7.70 -5.39
N ARG A 80 -12.58 -8.07 -5.88
CA ARG A 80 -12.28 -9.45 -6.27
C ARG A 80 -12.32 -10.40 -5.08
N THR A 81 -11.78 -9.99 -3.93
CA THR A 81 -11.89 -10.74 -2.67
C THR A 81 -13.35 -10.92 -2.27
N TYR A 82 -14.13 -9.84 -2.25
CA TYR A 82 -15.55 -9.89 -1.92
C TYR A 82 -16.34 -10.84 -2.83
N LEU A 83 -16.18 -10.71 -4.15
CA LEU A 83 -16.88 -11.57 -5.13
C LEU A 83 -16.42 -13.02 -5.03
N THR A 84 -15.13 -13.27 -4.81
CA THR A 84 -14.60 -14.63 -4.64
C THR A 84 -15.17 -15.27 -3.38
N LEU A 85 -15.15 -14.55 -2.25
CA LEU A 85 -15.73 -15.06 -1.00
C LEU A 85 -17.23 -15.29 -1.15
N LEU A 86 -17.96 -14.38 -1.80
CA LEU A 86 -19.38 -14.53 -2.07
C LEU A 86 -19.67 -15.80 -2.90
N ALA A 87 -18.92 -16.01 -3.99
CA ALA A 87 -19.06 -17.17 -4.86
C ALA A 87 -18.69 -18.49 -4.13
N LEU A 88 -17.76 -18.44 -3.18
CA LEU A 88 -17.28 -19.60 -2.45
C LEU A 88 -18.03 -19.87 -1.13
N THR A 89 -19.01 -19.04 -0.76
CA THR A 89 -19.73 -19.16 0.53
C THR A 89 -20.32 -20.54 0.80
N LEU A 90 -20.87 -21.20 -0.22
CA LEU A 90 -21.51 -22.52 -0.11
C LEU A 90 -20.58 -23.69 -0.49
N VAL A 91 -19.33 -23.42 -0.83
CA VAL A 91 -18.39 -24.43 -1.32
C VAL A 91 -17.77 -25.20 -0.15
N LYS A 92 -17.73 -26.53 -0.24
CA LYS A 92 -17.08 -27.37 0.77
C LYS A 92 -15.59 -27.04 0.87
N ARG A 93 -15.02 -27.14 2.07
CA ARG A 93 -13.67 -26.65 2.37
C ARG A 93 -12.56 -27.16 1.44
N ARG A 94 -12.55 -28.45 1.10
CA ARG A 94 -11.54 -29.02 0.18
C ARG A 94 -11.56 -28.36 -1.20
N TYR A 95 -12.76 -28.04 -1.70
CA TYR A 95 -12.95 -27.41 -3.00
C TYR A 95 -12.72 -25.91 -2.93
N TRP A 96 -12.92 -25.29 -1.77
CA TRP A 96 -12.58 -23.88 -1.54
C TRP A 96 -11.08 -23.63 -1.79
N TYR A 97 -10.21 -24.46 -1.21
CA TYR A 97 -8.76 -24.38 -1.45
C TYR A 97 -8.40 -24.69 -2.90
N ALA A 98 -9.03 -25.70 -3.51
CA ALA A 98 -8.79 -26.05 -4.91
C ALA A 98 -9.15 -24.92 -5.87
N VAL A 99 -10.36 -24.34 -5.74
CA VAL A 99 -10.81 -23.22 -6.59
C VAL A 99 -9.92 -22.01 -6.38
N THR A 100 -9.57 -21.67 -5.14
CA THR A 100 -8.70 -20.52 -4.86
C THR A 100 -7.28 -20.72 -5.40
N GLY A 101 -6.75 -21.95 -5.35
CA GLY A 101 -5.48 -22.32 -5.99
C GLY A 101 -5.53 -22.24 -7.51
N LEU A 102 -6.63 -22.67 -8.13
CA LEU A 102 -6.86 -22.51 -9.57
C LEU A 102 -6.94 -21.03 -9.98
N LEU A 103 -7.63 -20.20 -9.19
CA LEU A 103 -7.68 -18.75 -9.41
C LEU A 103 -6.32 -18.09 -9.27
N TRP A 104 -5.49 -18.54 -8.33
CA TRP A 104 -4.10 -18.11 -8.22
C TRP A 104 -3.27 -18.50 -9.44
N ALA A 105 -3.38 -19.75 -9.90
CA ALA A 105 -2.69 -20.22 -11.11
C ALA A 105 -3.15 -19.44 -12.36
N TYR A 106 -4.44 -19.15 -12.46
CA TYR A 106 -4.98 -18.31 -13.52
C TYR A 106 -4.41 -16.89 -13.47
N ALA A 107 -4.36 -16.26 -12.30
CA ALA A 107 -3.74 -14.94 -12.14
C ALA A 107 -2.26 -14.94 -12.53
N TRP A 108 -1.56 -16.03 -12.24
CA TRP A 108 -0.18 -16.23 -12.66
C TRP A 108 -0.03 -16.27 -14.18
N LEU A 109 -0.90 -16.99 -14.88
CA LEU A 109 -0.87 -17.14 -16.34
C LEU A 109 -1.27 -15.87 -17.09
N VAL A 110 -2.21 -15.09 -16.55
CA VAL A 110 -2.75 -13.87 -17.21
C VAL A 110 -1.93 -12.61 -16.91
N ASN A 111 -0.72 -12.76 -16.37
CA ASN A 111 0.16 -11.62 -16.05
C ASN A 111 -0.39 -10.67 -14.96
N ASP A 112 -1.25 -11.17 -14.06
CA ASP A 112 -1.84 -10.37 -12.97
C ASP A 112 -0.93 -10.35 -11.73
N HIS A 113 0.23 -9.73 -11.91
CA HIS A 113 1.33 -9.72 -10.95
C HIS A 113 1.15 -8.75 -9.78
N LEU A 114 0.15 -7.87 -9.83
CA LEU A 114 -0.12 -6.89 -8.79
C LEU A 114 -1.23 -7.33 -7.84
N VAL A 115 -2.32 -7.87 -8.39
CA VAL A 115 -3.58 -8.05 -7.66
C VAL A 115 -3.80 -9.53 -7.36
N GLY A 116 -4.09 -10.34 -8.38
CA GLY A 116 -4.50 -11.73 -8.19
C GLY A 116 -3.45 -12.59 -7.47
N ILE A 117 -2.19 -12.49 -7.86
CA ILE A 117 -1.11 -13.31 -7.28
C ILE A 117 -0.92 -13.06 -5.78
N ASN A 118 -1.28 -11.88 -5.26
CA ASN A 118 -1.17 -11.57 -3.83
C ASN A 118 -2.46 -11.84 -3.06
N ILE A 119 -3.63 -11.62 -3.68
CA ILE A 119 -4.93 -11.78 -3.01
C ILE A 119 -5.28 -13.23 -2.74
N PHE A 120 -5.14 -14.12 -3.74
CA PHE A 120 -5.55 -15.51 -3.57
C PHE A 120 -4.74 -16.22 -2.46
N PRO A 121 -3.39 -16.07 -2.37
CA PRO A 121 -2.63 -16.58 -1.24
C PRO A 121 -2.99 -15.88 0.07
N GLY A 122 -3.30 -14.59 0.06
CA GLY A 122 -3.79 -13.86 1.24
C GLY A 122 -5.11 -14.42 1.77
N MET A 123 -6.06 -14.74 0.88
CA MET A 123 -7.31 -15.40 1.25
C MET A 123 -7.07 -16.81 1.80
N ILE A 124 -6.20 -17.59 1.17
CA ILE A 124 -5.79 -18.91 1.68
C ILE A 124 -5.19 -18.77 3.08
N LEU A 125 -4.30 -17.81 3.29
CA LEU A 125 -3.67 -17.55 4.58
C LEU A 125 -4.69 -17.16 5.65
N ALA A 126 -5.67 -16.32 5.32
CA ALA A 126 -6.77 -15.97 6.21
C ALA A 126 -7.61 -17.21 6.57
N GLN A 127 -7.89 -18.08 5.60
CA GLN A 127 -8.62 -19.32 5.86
C GLN A 127 -7.80 -20.29 6.74
N LEU A 128 -6.49 -20.40 6.50
CA LEU A 128 -5.58 -21.18 7.35
C LEU A 128 -5.52 -20.64 8.79
N GLN A 129 -5.59 -19.32 8.97
CA GLN A 129 -5.67 -18.70 10.29
C GLN A 129 -6.96 -19.08 11.03
N VAL A 130 -8.08 -19.18 10.33
CA VAL A 130 -9.35 -19.69 10.91
C VAL A 130 -9.22 -21.17 11.28
N ASP A 131 -8.55 -21.96 10.44
CA ASP A 131 -8.53 -23.42 10.57
C ASP A 131 -7.57 -23.91 11.64
N TYR A 132 -6.37 -23.31 11.68
CA TYR A 132 -5.29 -23.77 12.53
C TYR A 132 -4.95 -22.77 13.64
N GLY A 133 -5.14 -21.47 13.41
CA GLY A 133 -4.83 -20.41 14.38
C GLY A 133 -3.47 -20.61 15.06
N SER A 134 -3.49 -20.73 16.40
CA SER A 134 -2.28 -20.93 17.21
C SER A 134 -1.63 -22.31 17.02
N ARG A 135 -2.40 -23.33 16.62
CA ARG A 135 -1.93 -24.71 16.38
C ARG A 135 -1.08 -24.85 15.13
N ALA A 136 -1.12 -23.86 14.22
CA ALA A 136 -0.33 -23.87 12.98
C ALA A 136 1.17 -24.17 13.23
N THR A 137 1.73 -23.65 14.31
CA THR A 137 3.15 -23.86 14.70
C THR A 137 3.53 -25.33 14.88
N GLN A 138 2.56 -26.19 15.22
CA GLN A 138 2.79 -27.61 15.46
C GLN A 138 2.68 -28.45 14.18
N MET A 139 2.18 -27.86 13.08
CA MET A 139 1.99 -28.56 11.81
C MET A 139 3.29 -28.76 11.04
N LEU A 140 4.30 -27.91 11.28
CA LEU A 140 5.58 -27.96 10.59
C LEU A 140 6.75 -28.13 11.56
N PRO A 141 7.83 -28.82 11.15
CA PRO A 141 9.07 -28.84 11.90
C PRO A 141 9.61 -27.43 12.13
N LYS A 142 10.19 -27.15 13.31
CA LYS A 142 10.63 -25.80 13.74
C LYS A 142 11.59 -25.09 12.77
N VAL A 143 12.32 -25.85 11.94
CA VAL A 143 13.28 -25.31 10.97
C VAL A 143 12.57 -24.75 9.73
N VAL A 144 11.46 -25.37 9.30
CA VAL A 144 10.78 -25.03 8.04
C VAL A 144 10.30 -23.56 8.01
N PRO A 145 9.63 -23.02 9.05
CA PRO A 145 9.22 -21.61 9.04
C PRO A 145 10.41 -20.64 8.91
N SER A 146 11.55 -20.95 9.52
CA SER A 146 12.76 -20.12 9.45
C SER A 146 13.37 -20.13 8.04
N ILE A 147 13.38 -21.30 7.39
CA ILE A 147 13.79 -21.45 5.99
C ILE A 147 12.86 -20.64 5.08
N LEU A 148 11.54 -20.74 5.26
CA LEU A 148 10.56 -19.99 4.46
C LEU A 148 10.72 -18.48 4.63
N ILE A 149 10.96 -18.00 5.86
CA ILE A 149 11.23 -16.57 6.12
C ILE A 149 12.52 -16.14 5.41
N PHE A 150 13.60 -16.91 5.55
CA PHE A 150 14.90 -16.59 4.95
C PHE A 150 14.82 -16.51 3.41
N PHE A 151 14.28 -17.55 2.76
CA PHE A 151 14.11 -17.54 1.31
C PHE A 151 13.09 -16.50 0.86
N GLY A 152 12.01 -16.31 1.62
CA GLY A 152 11.02 -15.25 1.36
C GLY A 152 11.66 -13.87 1.34
N LEU A 153 12.54 -13.56 2.30
CA LEU A 153 13.29 -12.29 2.36
C LEU A 153 14.27 -12.15 1.19
N ILE A 154 14.99 -13.21 0.81
CA ILE A 154 15.91 -13.18 -0.33
C ILE A 154 15.17 -12.92 -1.63
N ILE A 155 14.07 -13.63 -1.88
CA ILE A 155 13.26 -13.46 -3.10
C ILE A 155 12.57 -12.09 -3.10
N TRP A 156 12.06 -11.64 -1.96
CA TRP A 156 11.43 -10.32 -1.83
C TRP A 156 12.43 -9.18 -2.07
N GLY A 157 13.68 -9.36 -1.65
CA GLY A 157 14.77 -8.41 -1.88
C GLY A 157 15.28 -8.35 -3.33
N PHE A 158 14.69 -9.11 -4.26
CA PHE A 158 15.06 -9.09 -5.67
C PHE A 158 14.95 -7.67 -6.26
N PRO A 159 16.03 -7.11 -6.83
CA PRO A 159 16.06 -5.71 -7.22
C PRO A 159 15.25 -5.48 -8.50
N GLN A 160 14.59 -4.32 -8.58
CA GLN A 160 13.82 -3.95 -9.78
C GLN A 160 14.74 -3.63 -10.97
N ASN A 161 15.83 -2.89 -10.71
CA ASN A 161 16.83 -2.49 -11.70
C ASN A 161 18.12 -3.30 -11.51
N ASN A 162 18.89 -3.46 -12.59
CA ASN A 162 20.22 -4.09 -12.55
C ASN A 162 20.22 -5.48 -11.89
N GLN A 163 19.25 -6.31 -12.28
CA GLN A 163 18.99 -7.64 -11.70
C GLN A 163 20.18 -8.62 -11.79
N THR A 164 21.18 -8.34 -12.60
CA THR A 164 22.35 -9.20 -12.84
C THR A 164 23.60 -8.80 -12.06
N TRP A 165 23.58 -7.69 -11.30
CA TRP A 165 24.77 -7.18 -10.60
C TRP A 165 25.29 -8.10 -9.50
N ALA A 166 24.44 -8.93 -8.90
CA ALA A 166 24.84 -9.92 -7.92
C ALA A 166 24.50 -11.33 -8.39
N TRP A 167 25.32 -12.30 -7.99
CA TRP A 167 25.13 -13.71 -8.37
C TRP A 167 23.78 -14.27 -7.90
N TRP A 168 23.35 -13.92 -6.68
CA TRP A 168 22.10 -14.39 -6.10
C TRP A 168 20.89 -13.79 -6.83
N SER A 169 20.97 -12.52 -7.23
CA SER A 169 19.90 -11.86 -7.98
C SER A 169 19.83 -12.38 -9.41
N ALA A 170 20.98 -12.65 -10.05
CA ALA A 170 21.03 -13.30 -11.34
C ALA A 170 20.40 -14.71 -11.31
N ALA A 171 20.66 -15.49 -10.25
CA ALA A 171 20.06 -16.81 -10.06
C ALA A 171 18.53 -16.74 -9.92
N ILE A 172 18.02 -15.80 -9.09
CA ILE A 172 16.58 -15.57 -8.94
C ILE A 172 15.96 -15.13 -10.26
N ARG A 173 16.62 -14.24 -11.02
CA ARG A 173 16.15 -13.81 -12.33
C ARG A 173 15.98 -15.00 -13.27
N SER A 174 16.98 -15.87 -13.38
CA SER A 174 16.91 -17.07 -14.23
C SER A 174 15.74 -17.98 -13.82
N PHE A 175 15.53 -18.16 -12.52
CA PHE A 175 14.39 -18.92 -12.01
C PHE A 175 13.05 -18.26 -12.35
N ILE A 176 12.88 -16.96 -12.04
CA ILE A 176 11.62 -16.24 -12.25
C ILE A 176 11.27 -16.16 -13.73
N VAL A 177 12.24 -15.88 -14.61
CA VAL A 177 12.01 -15.85 -16.07
C VAL A 177 11.53 -17.21 -16.58
N ALA A 178 12.03 -18.32 -16.01
CA ALA A 178 11.61 -19.66 -16.41
C ALA A 178 10.15 -19.98 -16.01
N ILE A 179 9.66 -19.42 -14.91
CA ILE A 179 8.31 -19.71 -14.39
C ILE A 179 7.26 -18.64 -14.74
N THR A 180 7.65 -17.53 -15.37
CA THR A 180 6.74 -16.42 -15.70
C THR A 180 6.49 -16.30 -17.21
N PRO A 181 5.34 -15.74 -17.63
CA PRO A 181 5.06 -15.48 -19.05
C PRO A 181 6.11 -14.58 -19.72
N ALA A 182 6.32 -14.74 -21.03
CA ALA A 182 7.40 -14.10 -21.80
C ALA A 182 7.39 -12.55 -21.84
N ASN A 183 6.31 -11.90 -21.40
CA ASN A 183 6.15 -10.44 -21.33
C ASN A 183 5.75 -9.95 -19.92
N ALA A 184 6.12 -10.71 -18.88
CA ALA A 184 5.79 -10.38 -17.50
C ALA A 184 6.78 -9.40 -16.85
N ASP A 185 6.29 -8.59 -15.91
CA ASP A 185 7.17 -7.83 -15.01
C ASP A 185 7.76 -8.78 -13.96
N HIS A 186 8.89 -9.41 -14.32
CA HIS A 186 9.57 -10.41 -13.50
C HIS A 186 9.89 -9.90 -12.09
N SER A 187 10.19 -8.61 -11.92
CA SER A 187 10.49 -8.06 -10.60
C SER A 187 9.28 -8.14 -9.69
N ARG A 188 8.09 -7.81 -10.19
CA ARG A 188 6.86 -7.82 -9.39
C ARG A 188 6.40 -9.23 -9.05
N TYR A 189 6.62 -10.18 -9.97
CA TYR A 189 6.41 -11.60 -9.70
C TYR A 189 7.32 -12.10 -8.57
N ALA A 190 8.61 -11.79 -8.64
CA ALA A 190 9.56 -12.15 -7.60
C ALA A 190 9.14 -11.55 -6.25
N SER A 191 8.86 -10.24 -6.19
CA SER A 191 8.43 -9.59 -4.95
C SER A 191 7.14 -10.19 -4.39
N SER A 192 6.16 -10.52 -5.24
CA SER A 192 4.90 -11.14 -4.81
C SER A 192 5.11 -12.56 -4.29
N LEU A 193 5.92 -13.37 -4.98
CA LEU A 193 6.28 -14.72 -4.55
C LEU A 193 7.01 -14.69 -3.21
N GLY A 194 8.04 -13.83 -3.10
CA GLY A 194 8.80 -13.63 -1.86
C GLY A 194 7.91 -13.19 -0.70
N THR A 195 6.98 -12.27 -0.95
CA THR A 195 6.00 -11.82 0.07
C THR A 195 5.09 -12.96 0.51
N CYS A 196 4.53 -13.73 -0.42
CA CYS A 196 3.67 -14.87 -0.11
C CYS A 196 4.41 -15.94 0.71
N THR A 197 5.64 -16.29 0.30
CA THR A 197 6.50 -17.25 1.01
C THR A 197 6.88 -16.74 2.40
N LEU A 198 7.24 -15.46 2.51
CA LEU A 198 7.56 -14.81 3.78
C LEU A 198 6.36 -14.84 4.74
N MET A 199 5.18 -14.45 4.26
CA MET A 199 3.94 -14.44 5.04
C MET A 199 3.55 -15.83 5.51
N LEU A 200 3.72 -16.85 4.67
CA LEU A 200 3.51 -18.25 5.06
C LEU A 200 4.50 -18.70 6.16
N GLY A 201 5.78 -18.34 6.01
CA GLY A 201 6.80 -18.60 7.02
C GLY A 201 6.51 -17.93 8.36
N ILE A 202 6.10 -16.65 8.32
CA ILE A 202 5.66 -15.91 9.52
C ILE A 202 4.46 -16.61 10.15
N PHE A 203 3.46 -16.99 9.36
CA PHE A 203 2.26 -17.66 9.85
C PHE A 203 2.59 -18.95 10.61
N PHE A 204 3.51 -19.78 10.13
CA PHE A 204 3.89 -21.00 10.85
C PHE A 204 4.90 -20.77 11.98
N SER A 205 5.53 -19.60 12.09
CA SER A 205 6.52 -19.29 13.14
C SER A 205 5.90 -18.55 14.32
N ARG A 206 5.86 -19.20 15.50
CA ARG A 206 5.39 -18.55 16.73
C ARG A 206 6.25 -17.35 17.14
N ASN A 207 7.57 -17.44 16.97
CA ASN A 207 8.49 -16.36 17.33
C ASN A 207 8.32 -15.15 16.42
N ALA A 208 8.20 -15.37 15.12
CA ALA A 208 7.99 -14.28 14.16
C ALA A 208 6.68 -13.54 14.41
N ARG A 209 5.57 -14.28 14.63
CA ARG A 209 4.29 -13.65 15.02
C ARG A 209 4.44 -12.85 16.30
N ARG A 210 5.05 -13.41 17.35
CA ARG A 210 5.23 -12.70 18.63
C ARG A 210 6.00 -11.39 18.47
N PHE A 211 7.08 -11.42 17.68
CA PHE A 211 7.88 -10.24 17.39
C PHE A 211 7.09 -9.18 16.61
N LEU A 212 6.38 -9.58 15.55
CA LEU A 212 5.59 -8.66 14.72
C LEU A 212 4.33 -8.14 15.42
N THR A 213 3.86 -8.81 16.49
CA THR A 213 2.77 -8.34 17.35
C THR A 213 3.24 -7.45 18.50
N LEU A 214 4.53 -7.06 18.55
CA LEU A 214 4.98 -6.09 19.55
C LEU A 214 4.27 -4.73 19.33
N PRO A 215 4.06 -3.94 20.41
CA PRO A 215 3.33 -2.67 20.32
C PRO A 215 3.85 -1.72 19.24
N LEU A 216 5.17 -1.66 19.06
CA LEU A 216 5.81 -0.84 18.04
C LEU A 216 5.40 -1.27 16.62
N PHE A 217 5.49 -2.55 16.28
CA PHE A 217 5.11 -3.03 14.95
C PHE A 217 3.60 -2.93 14.70
N ASN A 218 2.78 -3.14 15.73
CA ASN A 218 1.34 -2.87 15.64
C ASN A 218 1.05 -1.38 15.39
N PHE A 219 1.78 -0.48 16.06
CA PHE A 219 1.66 0.96 15.81
C PHE A 219 2.07 1.31 14.37
N LEU A 220 3.24 0.86 13.94
CA LEU A 220 3.74 1.07 12.57
C LEU A 220 2.76 0.52 11.53
N GLY A 221 2.18 -0.67 11.78
CA GLY A 221 1.15 -1.27 10.94
C GLY A 221 -0.10 -0.40 10.85
N ARG A 222 -0.61 0.11 11.98
CA ARG A 222 -1.79 0.98 12.04
C ARG A 222 -1.61 2.28 11.25
N VAL A 223 -0.44 2.90 11.33
CA VAL A 223 -0.17 4.19 10.65
C VAL A 223 0.41 4.04 9.25
N SER A 224 0.68 2.81 8.79
CA SER A 224 1.32 2.54 7.50
C SER A 224 0.55 3.11 6.30
N PHE A 225 -0.77 2.95 6.28
CA PHE A 225 -1.63 3.45 5.20
C PHE A 225 -1.68 4.99 5.18
N PRO A 226 -1.92 5.70 6.30
CA PRO A 226 -1.76 7.15 6.35
C PRO A 226 -0.38 7.66 5.95
N VAL A 227 0.71 7.00 6.38
CA VAL A 227 2.07 7.35 5.94
C VAL A 227 2.17 7.24 4.43
N TYR A 228 1.70 6.14 3.85
CA TYR A 228 1.65 5.96 2.40
C TYR A 228 0.82 7.04 1.70
N LEU A 229 -0.28 7.49 2.29
CA LEU A 229 -1.12 8.51 1.68
C LEU A 229 -0.48 9.91 1.71
N LEU A 230 0.21 10.25 2.79
CA LEU A 230 0.65 11.62 3.08
C LEU A 230 2.12 11.89 2.78
N HIS A 231 2.97 10.85 2.70
CA HIS A 231 4.42 11.03 2.56
C HIS A 231 4.78 11.92 1.37
N ASN A 232 4.16 11.72 0.19
CA ASN A 232 4.50 12.50 -0.99
C ASN A 232 4.11 13.97 -0.87
N ILE A 233 2.99 14.29 -0.22
CA ILE A 233 2.58 15.68 0.05
C ILE A 233 3.60 16.36 0.99
N LEU A 234 4.01 15.66 2.05
CA LEU A 234 5.00 16.17 3.01
C LEU A 234 6.42 16.26 2.41
N ILE A 235 6.79 15.37 1.49
CA ILE A 235 8.05 15.45 0.74
C ILE A 235 8.07 16.72 -0.10
N ARG A 236 7.01 16.99 -0.86
CA ARG A 236 6.89 18.13 -1.77
C ARG A 236 6.69 19.48 -1.05
N THR A 237 6.38 19.45 0.23
CA THR A 237 6.23 20.64 1.07
C THR A 237 7.38 20.71 2.07
N ILE A 238 7.20 20.12 3.25
CA ILE A 238 8.10 20.24 4.40
C ILE A 238 9.52 19.80 4.07
N LEU A 239 9.71 18.58 3.52
CA LEU A 239 11.07 18.08 3.26
C LEU A 239 11.78 18.93 2.22
N SER A 240 11.09 19.33 1.15
CA SER A 240 11.66 20.20 0.12
C SER A 240 12.11 21.54 0.70
N TRP A 241 11.35 22.12 1.62
CA TRP A 241 11.77 23.33 2.34
C TRP A 241 12.96 23.09 3.27
N MET A 242 13.01 21.97 4.00
CA MET A 242 14.14 21.64 4.88
C MET A 242 15.44 21.39 4.10
N VAL A 243 15.37 20.74 2.94
CA VAL A 243 16.55 20.35 2.14
C VAL A 243 17.05 21.48 1.24
N TYR A 244 16.14 22.24 0.62
CA TYR A 244 16.50 23.24 -0.40
C TYR A 244 16.32 24.69 0.08
N GLY A 245 15.76 24.92 1.27
CA GLY A 245 15.44 26.26 1.78
C GLY A 245 16.66 27.19 1.85
N GLU A 246 17.83 26.68 2.23
CA GLU A 246 19.05 27.49 2.28
C GLU A 246 19.55 27.84 0.87
N SER A 247 19.55 26.89 -0.05
CA SER A 247 19.91 27.13 -1.46
C SER A 247 18.94 28.11 -2.14
N ALA A 248 17.65 28.05 -1.79
CA ALA A 248 16.61 28.92 -2.34
C ALA A 248 16.80 30.40 -1.99
N ARG A 249 17.46 30.70 -0.86
CA ARG A 249 17.80 32.07 -0.45
C ARG A 249 18.92 32.68 -1.29
N ARG A 250 19.79 31.83 -1.85
CA ARG A 250 20.99 32.26 -2.58
C ARG A 250 20.79 32.31 -4.09
N ILE A 251 19.87 31.48 -4.61
CA ILE A 251 19.68 31.29 -6.05
C ILE A 251 18.38 31.96 -6.50
N PRO A 252 18.42 32.93 -7.45
CA PRO A 252 17.23 33.60 -7.96
C PRO A 252 16.26 32.62 -8.60
N VAL A 253 14.97 32.96 -8.61
CA VAL A 253 13.90 32.04 -9.05
C VAL A 253 13.99 31.73 -10.55
N ARG A 254 14.42 32.71 -11.36
CA ARG A 254 14.54 32.57 -12.82
C ARG A 254 15.88 33.09 -13.30
N ASN A 255 16.41 32.45 -14.34
CA ASN A 255 17.52 32.98 -15.13
C ASN A 255 17.10 34.17 -16.00
N GLU A 256 18.07 34.88 -16.58
CA GLU A 256 17.87 35.93 -17.59
C GLU A 256 17.08 35.44 -18.83
N LYS A 257 17.07 34.12 -19.07
CA LYS A 257 16.29 33.44 -20.13
C LYS A 257 14.87 33.01 -19.71
N GLY A 258 14.46 33.30 -18.47
CA GLY A 258 13.13 32.97 -17.95
C GLY A 258 12.95 31.53 -17.42
N GLU A 259 13.99 30.69 -17.48
CA GLU A 259 13.97 29.30 -17.00
C GLU A 259 14.10 29.19 -15.48
N LEU A 260 13.41 28.21 -14.87
CA LEU A 260 13.50 27.92 -13.44
C LEU A 260 14.84 27.29 -13.09
N LEU A 261 15.60 27.95 -12.21
CA LEU A 261 16.87 27.42 -11.72
C LEU A 261 16.65 26.31 -10.70
N GLN A 262 17.39 25.20 -10.90
CA GLN A 262 17.42 24.07 -9.98
C GLN A 262 18.24 24.41 -8.72
N LEU A 263 17.78 23.92 -7.58
CA LEU A 263 18.38 24.13 -6.28
C LEU A 263 19.28 22.95 -5.92
N GLY A 264 20.52 23.25 -5.56
CA GLY A 264 21.42 22.25 -4.98
C GLY A 264 20.94 21.77 -3.62
N ARG A 265 21.14 20.48 -3.31
CA ARG A 265 20.88 19.91 -1.98
C ARG A 265 21.77 20.55 -0.92
N THR A 266 21.26 20.61 0.30
CA THR A 266 22.06 20.91 1.49
C THR A 266 23.15 19.84 1.71
N SER A 267 24.21 20.18 2.45
CA SER A 267 25.29 19.26 2.85
C SER A 267 24.79 17.90 3.37
N PRO A 268 25.47 16.78 3.02
CA PRO A 268 25.14 15.44 3.52
C PRO A 268 25.02 15.34 5.04
N MET A 269 25.78 16.12 5.80
CA MET A 269 25.70 16.11 7.28
C MET A 269 24.39 16.67 7.81
N ALA A 270 23.76 17.61 7.09
CA ALA A 270 22.45 18.11 7.48
C ALA A 270 21.34 17.05 7.34
N PHE A 271 21.49 16.10 6.40
CA PHE A 271 20.52 15.01 6.24
C PHE A 271 20.41 14.13 7.48
N ILE A 272 21.48 13.99 8.27
CA ILE A 272 21.48 13.25 9.53
C ILE A 272 20.48 13.87 10.52
N PHE A 273 20.26 15.18 10.48
CA PHE A 273 19.30 15.88 11.34
C PHE A 273 17.94 16.07 10.65
N ILE A 274 17.93 16.38 9.36
CA ILE A 274 16.70 16.62 8.59
C ILE A 274 15.83 15.36 8.50
N LEU A 275 16.43 14.18 8.22
CA LEU A 275 15.66 12.96 8.01
C LEU A 275 14.93 12.49 9.28
N PRO A 276 15.57 12.41 10.47
CA PRO A 276 14.85 12.05 11.70
C PRO A 276 13.72 13.01 12.04
N ILE A 277 13.95 14.33 11.88
CA ILE A 277 12.90 15.34 12.11
C ILE A 277 11.75 15.16 11.12
N PHE A 278 12.05 14.96 9.83
CA PHE A 278 11.04 14.72 8.81
C PHE A 278 10.23 13.45 9.10
N TYR A 279 10.88 12.34 9.45
CA TYR A 279 10.17 11.11 9.80
C TYR A 279 9.33 11.29 11.07
N ALA A 280 9.82 12.00 12.08
CA ALA A 280 9.03 12.32 13.27
C ALA A 280 7.75 13.10 12.91
N VAL A 281 7.86 14.13 12.06
CA VAL A 281 6.72 14.89 11.55
C VAL A 281 5.78 14.02 10.72
N LEU A 282 6.31 13.21 9.81
CA LEU A 282 5.53 12.30 8.97
C LEU A 282 4.71 11.31 9.81
N TYR A 283 5.33 10.66 10.80
CA TYR A 283 4.64 9.73 11.67
C TYR A 283 3.66 10.41 12.63
N LEU A 284 3.96 11.63 13.09
CA LEU A 284 3.03 12.43 13.90
C LEU A 284 1.78 12.78 13.09
N VAL A 285 1.95 13.33 11.89
CA VAL A 285 0.83 13.70 11.00
C VAL A 285 0.04 12.46 10.59
N ALA A 286 0.72 11.36 10.26
CA ALA A 286 0.06 10.08 9.96
C ALA A 286 -0.72 9.53 11.15
N HIS A 287 -0.20 9.66 12.36
CA HIS A 287 -0.92 9.28 13.58
C HIS A 287 -2.15 10.15 13.82
N MET A 288 -2.05 11.46 13.64
CA MET A 288 -3.20 12.37 13.72
C MET A 288 -4.24 12.03 12.64
N TRP A 289 -3.82 11.72 11.42
CA TRP A 289 -4.71 11.28 10.36
C TRP A 289 -5.48 10.01 10.72
N ALA A 290 -4.77 9.00 11.23
CA ALA A 290 -5.37 7.73 11.69
C ALA A 290 -6.37 7.95 12.84
N THR A 291 -6.09 8.89 13.74
CA THR A 291 -6.93 9.15 14.92
C THR A 291 -8.15 10.02 14.60
N TYR A 292 -8.03 10.99 13.70
CA TYR A 292 -9.09 11.99 13.47
C TYR A 292 -9.80 11.84 12.13
N VAL A 293 -9.07 11.57 11.04
CA VAL A 293 -9.63 11.59 9.68
C VAL A 293 -10.21 10.23 9.30
N GLU A 294 -9.51 9.14 9.60
CA GLU A 294 -9.98 7.79 9.26
C GLU A 294 -11.33 7.43 9.92
N PRO A 295 -11.56 7.70 11.22
CA PRO A 295 -12.84 7.39 11.84
C PRO A 295 -14.00 8.21 11.26
N GLN A 296 -13.75 9.45 10.84
CA GLN A 296 -14.75 10.27 10.15
C GLN A 296 -15.10 9.69 8.79
N CYS A 297 -14.11 9.24 8.03
CA CYS A 297 -14.34 8.51 6.78
C CYS A 297 -15.16 7.25 7.01
N GLY A 298 -14.90 6.52 8.11
CA GLY A 298 -15.70 5.37 8.53
C GLY A 298 -17.17 5.72 8.77
N LYS A 299 -17.44 6.78 9.55
CA LYS A 299 -18.81 7.26 9.82
C LYS A 299 -19.58 7.62 8.55
N VAL A 300 -18.92 8.25 7.57
CA VAL A 300 -19.56 8.58 6.28
C VAL A 300 -19.95 7.31 5.51
N VAL A 301 -19.09 6.28 5.53
CA VAL A 301 -19.37 5.00 4.88
C VAL A 301 -20.50 4.25 5.61
N ASP A 302 -20.49 4.25 6.94
CA ASP A 302 -21.57 3.67 7.75
C ASP A 302 -22.90 4.36 7.49
N TRP A 303 -22.91 5.69 7.45
CA TRP A 303 -24.10 6.46 7.11
C TRP A 303 -24.65 6.12 5.71
N LEU A 304 -23.77 5.97 4.71
CA LEU A 304 -24.19 5.53 3.37
C LEU A 304 -24.76 4.10 3.39
N LYS A 305 -24.15 3.20 4.15
CA LYS A 305 -24.64 1.83 4.33
C LYS A 305 -26.05 1.84 4.94
N ASP A 306 -26.28 2.64 5.97
CA ASP A 306 -27.57 2.71 6.66
C ASP A 306 -28.69 3.29 5.76
N ILE A 307 -28.33 4.16 4.80
CA ILE A 307 -29.27 4.61 3.75
C ILE A 307 -29.60 3.48 2.77
N MET A 308 -28.60 2.68 2.40
CA MET A 308 -28.75 1.65 1.35
C MET A 308 -29.46 0.38 1.84
N PHE A 309 -29.29 0.02 3.11
CA PHE A 309 -29.85 -1.20 3.69
C PHE A 309 -30.91 -0.85 4.73
N LYS A 310 -32.12 -1.40 4.58
CA LYS A 310 -33.10 -1.38 5.67
C LYS A 310 -32.55 -2.16 6.86
N GLU A 311 -32.77 -1.64 8.07
CA GLU A 311 -32.56 -2.40 9.30
C GLU A 311 -33.23 -3.77 9.15
N ARG A 312 -32.47 -4.85 9.40
CA ARG A 312 -33.08 -6.18 9.45
C ARG A 312 -34.08 -6.15 10.61
N PRO A 313 -35.34 -6.57 10.41
CA PRO A 313 -36.23 -6.73 11.55
C PRO A 313 -35.59 -7.75 12.52
N ASP A 314 -35.61 -7.44 13.82
CA ASP A 314 -35.01 -8.19 14.94
C ASP A 314 -35.42 -9.69 15.04
N SER A 315 -36.24 -10.18 14.11
CA SER A 315 -36.83 -11.51 14.10
C SER A 315 -35.87 -12.61 13.61
N GLN A 316 -34.78 -12.28 12.90
CA GLN A 316 -33.81 -13.29 12.42
C GLN A 316 -32.64 -13.57 13.37
N GLU A 317 -32.38 -12.71 14.36
CA GLU A 317 -31.29 -12.92 15.32
C GLU A 317 -31.60 -14.05 16.32
N LYS A 318 -32.88 -14.41 16.49
CA LYS A 318 -33.35 -15.51 17.35
C LYS A 318 -33.24 -16.92 16.77
N LEU A 319 -32.83 -17.10 15.50
CA LEU A 319 -32.87 -18.41 14.84
C LEU A 319 -31.54 -19.19 14.80
N LEU A 320 -30.49 -18.70 15.47
CA LEU A 320 -29.29 -19.48 15.70
C LEU A 320 -29.06 -19.68 17.21
N PRO A 321 -29.69 -20.67 17.85
CA PRO A 321 -29.19 -21.15 19.12
C PRO A 321 -27.78 -21.71 18.87
N LEU A 322 -26.78 -21.07 19.51
CA LEU A 322 -25.48 -21.66 19.73
C LEU A 322 -25.70 -23.06 20.33
N PRO A 323 -24.98 -24.11 19.89
CA PRO A 323 -25.09 -25.43 20.51
C PRO A 323 -24.76 -25.27 21.99
N ASN A 324 -25.77 -25.46 22.84
CA ASN A 324 -25.63 -25.48 24.28
C ASN A 324 -24.51 -26.48 24.63
N GLY A 325 -23.50 -25.98 25.34
CA GLY A 325 -22.54 -26.82 26.05
C GLY A 325 -23.34 -27.69 27.01
N GLY A 326 -23.46 -28.97 26.66
CA GLY A 326 -24.10 -29.98 27.48
C GLY A 326 -23.39 -30.09 28.82
N SER A 327 -24.21 -30.01 29.86
CA SER A 327 -23.96 -30.52 31.20
C SER A 327 -23.34 -31.93 31.18
N ALA A 328 -22.28 -32.11 31.94
CA ALA A 328 -22.01 -33.39 32.60
C ALA A 328 -21.65 -33.07 34.06
N SER A 329 -22.52 -33.55 34.93
CA SER A 329 -22.32 -33.87 36.35
C SER A 329 -20.99 -34.54 36.63
#